data_AF-A0A1S3UFY9-F1
#
_entry.id   AF-A0A1S3UFY9-F1
#
_cell.length_a   1.000
_cell.length_b   1.000
_cell.length_c   1.000
_cell.angle_alpha   90.00
_cell.angle_beta   90.00
_cell.angle_gamma   90.00
#
_symmetry.space_group_name_H-M   'P 1'
#
loop_
_entity.id
_entity.type
_entity.pdbx_description
1 polymer ?
#
loop_
_entity_poly.entity_id
_entity_poly.type
_entity_poly.pdbx_seq_one_letter_code
_entity_poly.pdbx_strand_id
1 'polypeptide(L)'
;MPRLACELDEIVAELEESRRKLVNLEMQKDTSVGMNSPNADAVNGNLSPENIADRTMGLRELKDSIEEAKIVDADRISELQEAQEDNQTLTKQFQDLQNELKDDKYIRSSRIYSLANDQLQHWTSELARYKTLVESLQAGSVHIAKWENELNLKLESADSARQLLDNSDHRIDDLEHQLQKCIIEKNDLEIKMEEAKQDAGRKDIKSEFRVMASALSKEMGMMEAQLKRWKDAAHEAVSLREKAHSLREVLNVKTSELKSLANKCAEQVLEIRSLKMLTEKLQKENQELEFVLDMYGQENYDKSYSEVRESESKAHSQAEILKNALDEHSLELRVKAANEAEAACEQRLSAAEAEIEDLRAKLDASERGILELTEAIKVKEAEAEAYISEIETIGQAYEDMQTQNQNLLDQVIERDDYNIKLVSDSVKAKQAYNTLLTQKQALAKQLQQLNTSIENSKARIAHSEEQMKTILSEAIKCNQEEKHLAVTLEFARWELADAEKELKLLKSSVSSSEKEYDQIQKDTEAIEMELESERSSRKKLEEELRELNSQIAELTSETGETTIQKLEKEIRICKNMIKCTVCTDRPKEVVIVKCYHLFCNPCIQRNLELRHRKCPACGTAFGQSDVRFVKI
;
A
#
# COMPACT_ATOMS: atom_id res chain seq x y z
N MET A 1 59.87 15.50 -6.04
CA MET A 1 60.04 16.63 -5.12
C MET A 1 61.38 16.64 -4.38
N PRO A 2 61.81 15.61 -3.60
CA PRO A 2 63.05 15.76 -2.80
C PRO A 2 64.36 15.76 -3.61
N ARG A 3 64.47 15.03 -4.74
CA ARG A 3 65.70 15.01 -5.57
C ARG A 3 66.08 16.38 -6.16
N LEU A 4 65.11 17.08 -6.73
CA LEU A 4 65.30 18.42 -7.31
C LEU A 4 65.71 19.48 -6.27
N ALA A 5 65.46 19.25 -4.97
CA ALA A 5 65.95 20.11 -3.90
C ALA A 5 67.44 19.85 -3.61
N CYS A 6 67.85 18.57 -3.48
CA CYS A 6 69.27 18.20 -3.35
C CYS A 6 70.10 18.67 -4.55
N GLU A 7 69.62 18.47 -5.78
CA GLU A 7 70.32 18.92 -7.00
C GLU A 7 70.47 20.45 -7.03
N LEU A 8 69.51 21.21 -6.50
CA LEU A 8 69.60 22.67 -6.40
C LEU A 8 70.59 23.11 -5.31
N ASP A 9 70.60 22.44 -4.14
CA ASP A 9 71.52 22.72 -3.04
C ASP A 9 72.99 22.41 -3.42
N GLU A 10 73.23 21.33 -4.18
CA GLU A 10 74.56 20.98 -4.72
C GLU A 10 75.05 22.06 -5.71
N ILE A 11 74.21 22.49 -6.65
CA ILE A 11 74.56 23.56 -7.61
C ILE A 11 74.83 24.89 -6.89
N VAL A 12 74.09 25.22 -5.83
CA VAL A 12 74.35 26.42 -5.02
C VAL A 12 75.69 26.34 -4.28
N ALA A 13 76.06 25.16 -3.76
CA ALA A 13 77.36 24.96 -3.11
C ALA A 13 78.54 25.10 -4.09
N GLU A 14 78.44 24.53 -5.30
CA GLU A 14 79.46 24.69 -6.35
C GLU A 14 79.60 26.16 -6.80
N LEU A 15 78.49 26.90 -6.84
CA LEU A 15 78.48 28.32 -7.22
C LEU A 15 79.09 29.22 -6.13
N GLU A 16 78.88 28.90 -4.85
CA GLU A 16 79.59 29.54 -3.74
C GLU A 16 81.09 29.25 -3.73
N GLU A 17 81.49 28.00 -4.00
CA GLU A 17 82.91 27.65 -4.05
C GLU A 17 83.61 28.34 -5.24
N SER A 18 82.95 28.38 -6.40
CA SER A 18 83.40 29.13 -7.57
C SER A 18 83.54 30.62 -7.26
N ARG A 19 82.60 31.22 -6.53
CA ARG A 19 82.68 32.61 -6.06
C ARG A 19 83.86 32.84 -5.11
N ARG A 20 84.15 31.92 -4.18
CA ARG A 20 85.33 32.00 -3.30
C ARG A 20 86.65 31.91 -4.07
N LYS A 21 86.72 31.04 -5.09
CA LYS A 21 87.85 30.94 -6.03
C LYS A 21 88.05 32.25 -6.80
N LEU A 22 86.96 32.87 -7.26
CA LEU A 22 86.99 34.16 -7.98
C LEU A 22 87.49 35.31 -7.10
N VAL A 23 87.05 35.41 -5.83
CA VAL A 23 87.56 36.41 -4.88
C VAL A 23 89.05 36.22 -4.59
N ASN A 24 89.54 34.97 -4.44
CA ASN A 24 90.98 34.72 -4.29
C ASN A 24 91.78 35.16 -5.54
N LEU A 25 91.22 35.00 -6.73
CA LEU A 25 91.83 35.48 -7.98
C LEU A 25 91.80 37.01 -8.11
N GLU A 26 90.74 37.68 -7.64
CA GLU A 26 90.71 39.15 -7.53
C GLU A 26 91.76 39.65 -6.53
N MET A 27 91.92 39.02 -5.36
CA MET A 27 92.98 39.40 -4.41
C MET A 27 94.40 39.20 -4.96
N GLN A 28 94.63 38.18 -5.80
CA GLN A 28 95.91 38.00 -6.52
C GLN A 28 96.11 39.02 -7.65
N LYS A 29 95.03 39.48 -8.29
CA LYS A 29 95.05 40.51 -9.33
C LYS A 29 95.30 41.91 -8.77
N ASP A 30 94.67 42.27 -7.64
CA ASP A 30 94.89 43.56 -6.98
C ASP A 30 96.31 43.69 -6.38
N THR A 31 96.95 42.55 -6.10
CA THR A 31 98.37 42.51 -5.67
C THR A 31 99.36 42.72 -6.85
N SER A 32 98.91 42.66 -8.11
CA SER A 32 99.78 42.67 -9.31
C SER A 32 99.58 43.85 -10.28
N VAL A 33 98.59 44.73 -10.06
CA VAL A 33 98.27 45.87 -10.95
C VAL A 33 98.71 47.24 -10.39
N GLY A 34 99.22 47.28 -9.16
CA GLY A 34 99.60 48.50 -8.43
C GLY A 34 100.94 49.16 -8.81
N MET A 35 101.34 49.22 -10.08
CA MET A 35 102.61 49.87 -10.47
C MET A 35 102.60 50.45 -11.91
N ASN A 36 102.02 51.65 -12.09
CA ASN A 36 102.47 52.67 -13.07
C ASN A 36 101.76 54.02 -12.81
N SER A 37 102.51 55.13 -12.89
CA SER A 37 102.14 56.50 -12.44
C SER A 37 101.78 57.41 -13.65
N PRO A 38 101.41 58.74 -13.55
CA PRO A 38 102.06 59.77 -12.69
C PRO A 38 101.18 60.91 -12.09
N ASN A 39 101.37 61.23 -10.79
CA ASN A 39 102.02 62.48 -10.32
C ASN A 39 101.74 62.84 -8.84
N ALA A 40 102.78 63.37 -8.17
CA ALA A 40 102.81 64.15 -6.91
C ALA A 40 102.12 63.54 -5.66
N ASP A 41 102.81 63.24 -4.55
CA ASP A 41 103.64 64.18 -3.79
C ASP A 41 104.75 63.48 -2.93
N ALA A 42 105.52 64.29 -2.18
CA ALA A 42 106.78 63.89 -1.53
C ALA A 42 106.65 62.98 -0.28
N VAL A 43 107.71 62.18 0.00
CA VAL A 43 108.58 62.24 1.21
C VAL A 43 109.66 61.13 1.20
N ASN A 44 110.71 61.30 2.02
CA ASN A 44 112.05 60.68 1.96
C ASN A 44 112.27 59.50 2.96
N GLY A 45 113.19 58.57 2.63
CA GLY A 45 113.84 57.58 3.52
C GLY A 45 113.11 56.22 3.69
N ASN A 46 113.75 55.05 3.87
CA ASN A 46 115.16 54.60 3.92
C ASN A 46 115.20 53.15 3.38
N LEU A 47 116.11 52.72 2.50
CA LEU A 47 117.47 52.19 2.76
C LEU A 47 117.63 51.04 3.80
N SER A 48 117.77 49.81 3.27
CA SER A 48 118.74 48.75 3.69
C SER A 48 118.54 48.01 5.03
N PRO A 49 119.23 46.87 5.34
CA PRO A 49 120.33 46.20 4.61
C PRO A 49 120.30 44.64 4.46
N GLU A 50 121.11 44.18 3.50
CA GLU A 50 122.08 43.04 3.50
C GLU A 50 121.83 41.68 4.21
N ASN A 51 122.04 40.61 3.42
CA ASN A 51 123.03 39.52 3.62
C ASN A 51 123.11 38.75 2.28
N ILE A 52 124.17 38.74 1.46
CA ILE A 52 125.60 38.46 1.65
C ILE A 52 125.90 37.01 2.09
N ALA A 53 126.03 36.13 1.09
CA ALA A 53 126.67 34.80 1.00
C ALA A 53 125.85 33.93 0.01
N ASP A 54 126.35 33.04 -0.85
CA ASP A 54 127.67 32.72 -1.44
C ASP A 54 127.34 31.70 -2.58
N ARG A 55 127.70 31.78 -3.87
CA ARG A 55 128.93 32.23 -4.58
C ARG A 55 128.66 32.82 -5.97
N THR A 56 129.74 33.25 -6.63
CA THR A 56 129.91 33.57 -8.06
C THR A 56 129.24 32.58 -9.03
N MET A 57 128.13 32.97 -9.66
CA MET A 57 127.55 32.23 -10.80
C MET A 57 128.35 32.54 -12.08
N GLY A 58 128.76 31.51 -12.81
CA GLY A 58 129.59 31.64 -14.02
C GLY A 58 128.80 32.13 -15.24
N LEU A 59 129.50 32.77 -16.18
CA LEU A 59 128.96 33.21 -17.48
C LEU A 59 128.29 32.10 -18.33
N ARG A 60 128.52 30.83 -17.97
CA ARG A 60 127.86 29.65 -18.56
C ARG A 60 126.49 29.39 -17.94
N GLU A 61 126.40 29.37 -16.62
CA GLU A 61 125.17 29.12 -15.86
C GLU A 61 124.11 30.21 -16.14
N LEU A 62 124.54 31.46 -16.32
CA LEU A 62 123.66 32.55 -16.74
C LEU A 62 123.11 32.35 -18.17
N LYS A 63 123.90 31.74 -19.07
CA LYS A 63 123.48 31.45 -20.44
C LYS A 63 122.51 30.27 -20.48
N ASP A 64 122.79 29.22 -19.72
CA ASP A 64 121.96 28.02 -19.68
C ASP A 64 120.58 28.34 -19.07
N SER A 65 120.53 29.16 -18.00
CA SER A 65 119.27 29.66 -17.42
C SER A 65 118.47 30.56 -18.37
N ILE A 66 119.12 31.36 -19.22
CA ILE A 66 118.44 32.14 -20.28
C ILE A 66 117.85 31.21 -21.37
N GLU A 67 118.50 30.09 -21.68
CA GLU A 67 118.00 29.15 -22.68
C GLU A 67 116.85 28.29 -22.14
N GLU A 68 116.91 27.86 -20.88
CA GLU A 68 115.77 27.24 -20.18
C GLU A 68 114.56 28.17 -20.15
N ALA A 69 114.76 29.46 -19.81
CA ALA A 69 113.67 30.44 -19.79
C ALA A 69 112.98 30.58 -21.17
N LYS A 70 113.73 30.56 -22.28
CA LYS A 70 113.15 30.59 -23.64
C LYS A 70 112.36 29.35 -23.98
N ILE A 71 112.81 28.17 -23.54
CA ILE A 71 112.08 26.91 -23.77
C ILE A 71 110.76 26.95 -23.00
N VAL A 72 110.80 27.34 -21.73
CA VAL A 72 109.60 27.52 -20.90
C VAL A 72 108.65 28.57 -21.50
N ASP A 73 109.16 29.71 -21.99
CA ASP A 73 108.34 30.71 -22.68
C ASP A 73 107.72 30.16 -23.99
N ALA A 74 108.46 29.36 -24.76
CA ALA A 74 107.96 28.75 -26.00
C ALA A 74 106.88 27.69 -25.73
N ASP A 75 107.11 26.81 -24.75
CA ASP A 75 106.12 25.83 -24.30
C ASP A 75 104.86 26.54 -23.77
N ARG A 76 105.04 27.61 -22.98
CA ARG A 76 103.93 28.41 -22.43
C ARG A 76 103.14 29.15 -23.50
N ILE A 77 103.78 29.56 -24.61
CA ILE A 77 103.10 30.10 -25.79
C ILE A 77 102.31 29.00 -26.52
N SER A 78 102.86 27.78 -26.63
CA SER A 78 102.18 26.64 -27.25
C SER A 78 100.93 26.22 -26.46
N GLU A 79 101.02 26.10 -25.14
CA GLU A 79 99.87 25.84 -24.26
C GLU A 79 98.77 26.93 -24.41
N LEU A 80 99.17 28.19 -24.57
CA LEU A 80 98.25 29.31 -24.78
C LEU A 80 97.57 29.26 -26.15
N GLN A 81 98.24 28.72 -27.18
CA GLN A 81 97.67 28.53 -28.51
C GLN A 81 96.67 27.37 -28.53
N GLU A 82 97.00 26.21 -27.95
CA GLU A 82 96.04 25.10 -27.80
C GLU A 82 94.80 25.53 -27.00
N ALA A 83 94.98 26.21 -25.86
CA ALA A 83 93.88 26.73 -25.06
C ALA A 83 93.01 27.80 -25.76
N GLN A 84 93.56 28.48 -26.78
CA GLN A 84 92.81 29.39 -27.64
C GLN A 84 92.04 28.66 -28.74
N GLU A 85 92.59 27.61 -29.34
CA GLU A 85 91.90 26.77 -30.33
C GLU A 85 90.74 25.97 -29.70
N ASP A 86 90.93 25.44 -28.49
CA ASP A 86 89.87 24.81 -27.70
C ASP A 86 88.76 25.80 -27.36
N ASN A 87 89.10 27.03 -26.92
CA ASN A 87 88.10 28.08 -26.66
C ASN A 87 87.32 28.46 -27.92
N GLN A 88 87.97 28.57 -29.07
CA GLN A 88 87.28 28.85 -30.34
C GLN A 88 86.34 27.70 -30.72
N THR A 89 86.76 26.45 -30.51
CA THR A 89 85.95 25.26 -30.77
C THR A 89 84.71 25.20 -29.86
N LEU A 90 84.88 25.41 -28.56
CA LEU A 90 83.78 25.47 -27.58
C LEU A 90 82.83 26.65 -27.86
N THR A 91 83.37 27.82 -28.21
CA THR A 91 82.56 29.00 -28.58
C THR A 91 81.69 28.71 -29.80
N LYS A 92 82.24 28.01 -30.80
CA LYS A 92 81.49 27.61 -31.99
C LYS A 92 80.38 26.60 -31.66
N GLN A 93 80.69 25.55 -30.89
CA GLN A 93 79.70 24.57 -30.44
C GLN A 93 78.57 25.23 -29.63
N PHE A 94 78.90 26.18 -28.76
CA PHE A 94 77.92 26.96 -28.01
C PHE A 94 77.05 27.82 -28.92
N GLN A 95 77.63 28.43 -29.96
CA GLN A 95 76.87 29.22 -30.93
C GLN A 95 75.94 28.36 -31.78
N ASP A 96 76.37 27.16 -32.18
CA ASP A 96 75.56 26.20 -32.94
C ASP A 96 74.37 25.71 -32.09
N LEU A 97 74.60 25.30 -30.83
CA LEU A 97 73.54 24.96 -29.87
C LEU A 97 72.58 26.14 -29.62
N GLN A 98 73.11 27.37 -29.53
CA GLN A 98 72.27 28.57 -29.36
C GLN A 98 71.41 28.85 -30.61
N ASN A 99 71.88 28.48 -31.80
CA ASN A 99 71.11 28.61 -33.03
C ASN A 99 70.01 27.54 -33.11
N GLU A 100 70.30 26.28 -32.74
CA GLU A 100 69.30 25.21 -32.64
C GLU A 100 68.20 25.55 -31.62
N LEU A 101 68.57 26.12 -30.47
CA LEU A 101 67.63 26.54 -29.42
C LEU A 101 66.87 27.84 -29.75
N LYS A 102 67.19 28.50 -30.87
CA LYS A 102 66.45 29.63 -31.44
C LYS A 102 65.60 29.23 -32.66
N ASP A 103 65.82 28.05 -33.25
CA ASP A 103 64.97 27.54 -34.32
C ASP A 103 63.70 26.92 -33.74
N ASP A 104 62.62 27.69 -33.82
CA ASP A 104 61.27 27.28 -33.39
C ASP A 104 60.78 26.01 -34.12
N LYS A 105 61.32 25.71 -35.31
CA LYS A 105 61.04 24.45 -36.03
C LYS A 105 61.76 23.27 -35.39
N TYR A 106 63.02 23.44 -34.99
CA TYR A 106 63.78 22.42 -34.26
C TYR A 106 63.11 22.11 -32.91
N ILE A 107 62.76 23.16 -32.14
CA ILE A 107 62.04 23.02 -30.86
C ILE A 107 60.74 22.23 -31.04
N ARG A 108 59.89 22.58 -32.02
CA ARG A 108 58.61 21.86 -32.26
C ARG A 108 58.81 20.41 -32.74
N SER A 109 59.94 20.11 -33.39
CA SER A 109 60.32 18.75 -33.77
C SER A 109 60.98 17.94 -32.64
N SER A 110 61.34 18.59 -31.52
CA SER A 110 61.90 17.92 -30.36
C SER A 110 60.90 16.98 -29.71
N ARG A 111 61.38 15.79 -29.35
CA ARG A 111 60.62 14.75 -28.62
C ARG A 111 59.98 15.27 -27.33
N ILE A 112 60.60 16.26 -26.68
CA ILE A 112 60.07 16.86 -25.44
C ILE A 112 58.82 17.71 -25.76
N TYR A 113 58.88 18.51 -26.83
CA TYR A 113 57.75 19.32 -27.27
C TYR A 113 56.60 18.46 -27.78
N SER A 114 56.88 17.43 -28.58
CA SER A 114 55.83 16.53 -29.09
C SER A 114 55.09 15.83 -27.94
N LEU A 115 55.82 15.28 -26.96
CA LEU A 115 55.21 14.63 -25.79
C LEU A 115 54.34 15.60 -24.96
N ALA A 116 54.80 16.84 -24.75
CA ALA A 116 54.03 17.86 -24.05
C ALA A 116 52.78 18.28 -24.84
N ASN A 117 52.88 18.39 -26.16
CA ASN A 117 51.76 18.68 -27.05
C ASN A 117 50.72 17.54 -27.07
N ASP A 118 51.15 16.28 -27.11
CA ASP A 118 50.27 15.12 -27.08
C ASP A 118 49.51 15.03 -25.75
N GLN A 119 50.19 15.31 -24.63
CA GLN A 119 49.56 15.45 -23.31
C GLN A 119 48.54 16.60 -23.29
N LEU A 120 48.87 17.76 -23.86
CA LEU A 120 47.95 18.89 -23.96
C LEU A 120 46.70 18.54 -24.79
N GLN A 121 46.86 17.84 -25.92
CA GLN A 121 45.73 17.37 -26.74
C GLN A 121 44.87 16.33 -26.01
N HIS A 122 45.47 15.42 -25.26
CA HIS A 122 44.75 14.47 -24.41
C HIS A 122 43.90 15.20 -23.35
N TRP A 123 44.48 16.10 -22.57
CA TRP A 123 43.75 16.88 -21.56
C TRP A 123 42.68 17.79 -22.16
N THR A 124 42.92 18.36 -23.35
CA THR A 124 41.92 19.16 -24.07
C THR A 124 40.73 18.29 -24.50
N SER A 125 40.98 17.05 -24.93
CA SER A 125 39.94 16.09 -25.34
C SER A 125 39.11 15.62 -24.14
N GLU A 126 39.77 15.32 -23.01
CA GLU A 126 39.09 14.98 -21.76
C GLU A 126 38.25 16.15 -21.22
N LEU A 127 38.77 17.37 -21.25
CA LEU A 127 38.01 18.56 -20.83
C LEU A 127 36.77 18.79 -21.72
N ALA A 128 36.87 18.55 -23.02
CA ALA A 128 35.72 18.57 -23.92
C ALA A 128 34.70 17.46 -23.56
N ARG A 129 35.16 16.23 -23.26
CA ARG A 129 34.30 15.12 -22.84
C ARG A 129 33.55 15.42 -21.54
N TYR A 130 34.24 15.97 -20.53
CA TYR A 130 33.62 16.38 -19.27
C TYR A 130 32.62 17.54 -19.46
N LYS A 131 32.93 18.51 -20.34
CA LYS A 131 32.00 19.60 -20.65
C LYS A 131 30.67 19.08 -21.23
N THR A 132 30.72 18.19 -22.22
CA THR A 132 29.51 17.55 -22.79
C THR A 132 28.72 16.75 -21.75
N LEU A 133 29.40 16.10 -20.80
CA LEU A 133 28.75 15.40 -19.70
C LEU A 133 28.05 16.36 -18.73
N VAL A 134 28.66 17.48 -18.37
CA VAL A 134 28.05 18.52 -17.53
C VAL A 134 26.83 19.14 -18.23
N GLU A 135 26.95 19.45 -19.52
CA GLU A 135 25.84 20.00 -20.32
C GLU A 135 24.65 19.04 -20.40
N SER A 136 24.89 17.72 -20.57
CA SER A 136 23.81 16.73 -20.59
C SER A 136 23.16 16.49 -19.22
N LEU A 137 23.95 16.48 -18.12
CA LEU A 137 23.42 16.42 -16.75
C LEU A 137 22.61 17.67 -16.39
N GLN A 138 23.03 18.85 -16.85
CA GLN A 138 22.34 20.12 -16.61
C GLN A 138 21.06 20.23 -17.44
N ALA A 139 21.01 19.69 -18.66
CA ALA A 139 19.77 19.51 -19.40
C ALA A 139 18.81 18.53 -18.69
N GLY A 140 19.35 17.44 -18.13
CA GLY A 140 18.61 16.47 -17.31
C GLY A 140 17.98 17.09 -16.06
N SER A 141 18.72 17.89 -15.30
CA SER A 141 18.20 18.53 -14.08
C SER A 141 17.08 19.53 -14.36
N VAL A 142 17.15 20.27 -15.48
CA VAL A 142 16.06 21.15 -15.94
C VAL A 142 14.80 20.35 -16.30
N HIS A 143 14.93 19.15 -16.86
CA HIS A 143 13.78 18.27 -17.11
C HIS A 143 13.17 17.74 -15.80
N ILE A 144 14.01 17.32 -14.84
CA ILE A 144 13.56 16.85 -13.52
C ILE A 144 12.80 17.96 -12.79
N ALA A 145 13.37 19.17 -12.71
CA ALA A 145 12.73 20.31 -12.05
C ALA A 145 11.39 20.70 -12.70
N LYS A 146 11.25 20.59 -14.02
CA LYS A 146 9.95 20.79 -14.69
C LYS A 146 8.93 19.73 -14.29
N TRP A 147 9.36 18.47 -14.19
CA TRP A 147 8.49 17.36 -13.83
C TRP A 147 8.06 17.39 -12.36
N GLU A 148 8.95 17.80 -11.44
CA GLU A 148 8.63 18.07 -10.03
C GLU A 148 7.59 19.20 -9.89
N ASN A 149 7.76 20.30 -10.63
CA ASN A 149 6.79 21.41 -10.63
C ASN A 149 5.42 20.96 -11.17
N GLU A 150 5.37 20.13 -12.23
CA GLU A 150 4.11 19.57 -12.75
C GLU A 150 3.44 18.62 -11.75
N LEU A 151 4.23 17.85 -10.99
CA LEU A 151 3.73 16.99 -9.90
C LEU A 151 3.16 17.81 -8.74
N ASN A 152 3.85 18.87 -8.31
CA ASN A 152 3.36 19.76 -7.25
C ASN A 152 2.05 20.44 -7.64
N LEU A 153 1.93 20.95 -8.86
CA LEU A 153 0.68 21.52 -9.39
C LEU A 153 -0.48 20.50 -9.41
N LYS A 154 -0.19 19.22 -9.71
CA LYS A 154 -1.20 18.15 -9.64
C LYS A 154 -1.58 17.80 -8.20
N LEU A 155 -0.63 17.86 -7.26
CA LEU A 155 -0.89 17.64 -5.83
C LEU A 155 -1.77 18.76 -5.25
N GLU A 156 -1.44 20.02 -5.48
CA GLU A 156 -2.22 21.18 -5.04
C GLU A 156 -3.65 21.16 -5.60
N SER A 157 -3.81 20.75 -6.86
CA SER A 157 -5.13 20.55 -7.49
C SER A 157 -5.92 19.41 -6.83
N ALA A 158 -5.28 18.29 -6.51
CA ALA A 158 -5.91 17.16 -5.82
C ALA A 158 -6.25 17.45 -4.34
N ASP A 159 -5.47 18.29 -3.67
CA ASP A 159 -5.77 18.77 -2.31
C ASP A 159 -6.93 19.77 -2.33
N SER A 160 -6.96 20.69 -3.30
CA SER A 160 -8.10 21.60 -3.52
C SER A 160 -9.40 20.83 -3.81
N ALA A 161 -9.32 19.77 -4.62
CA ALA A 161 -10.46 18.90 -4.91
C ALA A 161 -10.94 18.12 -3.66
N ARG A 162 -10.02 17.65 -2.80
CA ARG A 162 -10.39 17.04 -1.51
C ARG A 162 -11.10 18.01 -0.58
N GLN A 163 -10.57 19.22 -0.40
CA GLN A 163 -11.22 20.24 0.44
C GLN A 163 -12.64 20.59 -0.05
N LEU A 164 -12.90 20.58 -1.36
CA LEU A 164 -14.25 20.77 -1.90
C LEU A 164 -15.19 19.60 -1.60
N LEU A 165 -14.68 18.36 -1.61
CA LEU A 165 -15.45 17.17 -1.20
C LEU A 165 -15.74 17.19 0.30
N ASP A 166 -14.73 17.41 1.15
CA ASP A 166 -14.89 17.48 2.61
C ASP A 166 -15.93 18.55 3.03
N ASN A 167 -15.88 19.73 2.39
CA ASN A 167 -16.87 20.80 2.59
C ASN A 167 -18.29 20.40 2.11
N SER A 168 -18.39 19.57 1.09
CA SER A 168 -19.67 19.06 0.57
C SER A 168 -20.26 18.00 1.51
N ASP A 169 -19.43 17.09 2.01
CA ASP A 169 -19.82 16.05 2.98
C ASP A 169 -20.29 16.69 4.30
N HIS A 170 -19.56 17.68 4.83
CA HIS A 170 -20.02 18.46 5.99
C HIS A 170 -21.36 19.17 5.76
N ARG A 171 -21.66 19.59 4.53
CA ARG A 171 -22.95 20.19 4.19
C ARG A 171 -24.05 19.14 4.05
N ILE A 172 -23.73 17.92 3.63
CA ILE A 172 -24.66 16.79 3.62
C ILE A 172 -25.03 16.43 5.07
N ASP A 173 -24.05 16.26 5.96
CA ASP A 173 -24.26 15.95 7.39
C ASP A 173 -25.18 16.98 8.08
N ASP A 174 -24.95 18.27 7.84
CA ASP A 174 -25.78 19.37 8.37
C ASP A 174 -27.22 19.31 7.84
N LEU A 175 -27.41 19.04 6.55
CA LEU A 175 -28.74 18.89 5.94
C LEU A 175 -29.46 17.63 6.43
N GLU A 176 -28.75 16.51 6.62
CA GLU A 176 -29.32 15.29 7.22
C GLU A 176 -29.76 15.53 8.66
N HIS A 177 -28.96 16.24 9.45
CA HIS A 177 -29.33 16.58 10.84
C HIS A 177 -30.55 17.51 10.89
N GLN A 178 -30.63 18.51 10.00
CA GLN A 178 -31.81 19.38 9.87
C GLN A 178 -33.05 18.60 9.43
N LEU A 179 -32.93 17.68 8.47
CA LEU A 179 -34.02 16.81 8.04
C LEU A 179 -34.53 15.92 9.19
N GLN A 180 -33.62 15.30 9.94
CA GLN A 180 -33.95 14.46 11.10
C GLN A 180 -34.70 15.27 12.17
N LYS A 181 -34.28 16.51 12.43
CA LYS A 181 -34.97 17.43 13.34
C LYS A 181 -36.38 17.76 12.86
N CYS A 182 -36.55 18.12 11.59
CA CYS A 182 -37.87 18.39 10.99
C CYS A 182 -38.81 17.18 11.06
N ILE A 183 -38.30 15.95 10.91
CA ILE A 183 -39.09 14.72 11.04
C ILE A 183 -39.59 14.54 12.48
N ILE A 184 -38.73 14.79 13.49
CA ILE A 184 -39.12 14.72 14.90
C ILE A 184 -40.19 15.78 15.22
N GLU A 185 -39.97 17.03 14.82
CA GLU A 185 -40.93 18.13 15.03
C GLU A 185 -42.28 17.87 14.34
N LYS A 186 -42.27 17.29 13.13
CA LYS A 186 -43.49 16.86 12.44
C LYS A 186 -44.24 15.80 13.25
N ASN A 187 -43.56 14.74 13.69
CA ASN A 187 -44.19 13.63 14.41
C ASN A 187 -44.81 14.11 15.74
N ASP A 188 -44.12 14.99 16.47
CA ASP A 188 -44.63 15.61 17.71
C ASP A 188 -45.89 16.45 17.47
N LEU A 189 -45.97 17.17 16.34
CA LEU A 189 -47.17 17.94 15.96
C LEU A 189 -48.32 17.03 15.51
N GLU A 190 -48.01 15.94 14.81
CA GLU A 190 -48.98 14.95 14.34
C GLU A 190 -49.65 14.23 15.53
N ILE A 191 -48.86 13.85 16.55
CA ILE A 191 -49.38 13.32 17.83
C ILE A 191 -50.30 14.32 18.52
N LYS A 192 -49.85 15.57 18.74
CA LYS A 192 -50.65 16.61 19.42
C LYS A 192 -51.94 16.94 18.68
N MET A 193 -51.94 16.92 17.35
CA MET A 193 -53.15 17.12 16.56
C MET A 193 -54.15 15.98 16.79
N GLU A 194 -53.68 14.73 16.84
CA GLU A 194 -54.56 13.57 17.02
C GLU A 194 -55.11 13.49 18.44
N GLU A 195 -54.30 13.78 19.46
CA GLU A 195 -54.75 13.98 20.84
C GLU A 195 -55.88 15.03 20.91
N ALA A 196 -55.69 16.19 20.29
CA ALA A 196 -56.68 17.27 20.29
C ALA A 196 -58.00 16.89 19.61
N LYS A 197 -57.97 16.11 18.51
CA LYS A 197 -59.19 15.60 17.86
C LYS A 197 -59.95 14.62 18.75
N GLN A 198 -59.25 13.69 19.39
CA GLN A 198 -59.87 12.71 20.28
C GLN A 198 -60.49 13.38 21.51
N ASP A 199 -59.82 14.40 22.06
CA ASP A 199 -60.30 15.16 23.20
C ASP A 199 -61.51 16.07 22.87
N ALA A 200 -61.59 16.58 21.64
CA ALA A 200 -62.77 17.27 21.13
C ALA A 200 -63.98 16.32 21.00
N GLY A 201 -63.83 15.22 20.25
CA GLY A 201 -64.90 14.25 20.05
C GLY A 201 -65.44 13.64 21.36
N ARG A 202 -64.56 13.39 22.35
CA ARG A 202 -64.98 12.94 23.70
C ARG A 202 -65.79 13.97 24.47
N LYS A 203 -65.55 15.27 24.28
CA LYS A 203 -66.30 16.35 24.95
C LYS A 203 -67.70 16.50 24.36
N ASP A 204 -67.81 16.45 23.04
CA ASP A 204 -69.07 16.62 22.32
C ASP A 204 -70.03 15.47 22.65
N ILE A 205 -69.60 14.21 22.47
CA ILE A 205 -70.38 13.00 22.79
C ILE A 205 -70.86 13.02 24.26
N LYS A 206 -69.99 13.41 25.20
CA LYS A 206 -70.34 13.49 26.63
C LYS A 206 -71.36 14.60 26.94
N SER A 207 -71.41 15.66 26.12
CA SER A 207 -72.41 16.72 26.25
C SER A 207 -73.78 16.28 25.72
N GLU A 208 -73.82 15.58 24.58
CA GLU A 208 -75.04 15.04 23.97
C GLU A 208 -75.72 14.01 24.87
N PHE A 209 -74.97 13.03 25.40
CA PHE A 209 -75.51 12.06 26.37
C PHE A 209 -76.11 12.73 27.61
N ARG A 210 -75.54 13.85 28.08
CA ARG A 210 -76.08 14.58 29.24
C ARG A 210 -77.41 15.25 28.90
N VAL A 211 -77.53 15.83 27.71
CA VAL A 211 -78.79 16.44 27.24
C VAL A 211 -79.86 15.36 27.09
N MET A 212 -79.56 14.26 26.40
CA MET A 212 -80.49 13.14 26.23
C MET A 212 -80.96 12.55 27.57
N ALA A 213 -80.04 12.29 28.51
CA ALA A 213 -80.41 11.79 29.84
C ALA A 213 -81.30 12.77 30.62
N SER A 214 -81.09 14.09 30.48
CA SER A 214 -81.93 15.10 31.13
C SER A 214 -83.33 15.20 30.52
N ALA A 215 -83.47 14.98 29.21
CA ALA A 215 -84.75 14.95 28.52
C ALA A 215 -85.56 13.71 28.94
N LEU A 216 -84.96 12.52 28.86
CA LEU A 216 -85.57 11.26 29.28
C LEU A 216 -86.03 11.29 30.74
N SER A 217 -85.21 11.83 31.65
CA SER A 217 -85.58 11.96 33.07
C SER A 217 -86.79 12.89 33.28
N LYS A 218 -86.96 13.91 32.45
CA LYS A 218 -88.11 14.83 32.51
C LYS A 218 -89.38 14.19 31.95
N GLU A 219 -89.27 13.46 30.85
CA GLU A 219 -90.38 12.73 30.23
C GLU A 219 -90.89 11.60 31.15
N MET A 220 -89.98 10.84 31.76
CA MET A 220 -90.31 9.83 32.76
C MET A 220 -91.10 10.42 33.93
N GLY A 221 -90.65 11.55 34.50
CA GLY A 221 -91.39 12.25 35.56
C GLY A 221 -92.75 12.81 35.13
N MET A 222 -92.92 13.16 33.85
CA MET A 222 -94.22 13.53 33.29
C MET A 222 -95.16 12.32 33.15
N MET A 223 -94.66 11.18 32.69
CA MET A 223 -95.43 9.93 32.63
C MET A 223 -95.85 9.45 34.03
N GLU A 224 -94.96 9.46 35.02
CA GLU A 224 -95.28 9.11 36.41
C GLU A 224 -96.41 9.98 36.97
N ALA A 225 -96.37 11.29 36.71
CA ALA A 225 -97.40 12.22 37.14
C ALA A 225 -98.75 12.00 36.44
N GLN A 226 -98.74 11.60 35.15
CA GLN A 226 -99.95 11.20 34.43
C GLN A 226 -100.52 9.89 34.97
N LEU A 227 -99.69 8.84 35.12
CA LEU A 227 -100.08 7.53 35.65
C LEU A 227 -100.72 7.65 37.03
N LYS A 228 -100.20 8.53 37.90
CA LYS A 228 -100.84 8.82 39.19
C LYS A 228 -102.26 9.39 39.03
N ARG A 229 -102.47 10.38 38.14
CA ARG A 229 -103.80 10.96 37.89
C ARG A 229 -104.79 9.92 37.35
N TRP A 230 -104.35 9.05 36.43
CA TRP A 230 -105.17 7.96 35.90
C TRP A 230 -105.55 6.95 36.99
N LYS A 231 -104.60 6.62 37.86
CA LYS A 231 -104.87 5.79 39.05
C LYS A 231 -105.92 6.45 39.95
N ASP A 232 -105.78 7.73 40.28
CA ASP A 232 -106.72 8.44 41.14
C ASP A 232 -108.14 8.48 40.51
N ALA A 233 -108.25 8.78 39.21
CA ALA A 233 -109.52 8.77 38.47
C ALA A 233 -110.19 7.38 38.40
N ALA A 234 -109.40 6.30 38.30
CA ALA A 234 -109.92 4.93 38.36
C ALA A 234 -110.49 4.57 39.74
N HIS A 235 -109.90 5.07 40.84
CA HIS A 235 -110.46 4.89 42.19
C HIS A 235 -111.77 5.67 42.36
N GLU A 236 -111.86 6.88 41.80
CA GLU A 236 -113.10 7.66 41.78
C GLU A 236 -114.21 6.94 41.00
N ALA A 237 -113.90 6.35 39.85
CA ALA A 237 -114.85 5.56 39.06
C ALA A 237 -115.42 4.36 39.84
N VAL A 238 -114.58 3.65 40.59
CA VAL A 238 -115.01 2.55 41.48
C VAL A 238 -115.90 3.07 42.61
N SER A 239 -115.51 4.14 43.28
CA SER A 239 -116.29 4.73 44.37
C SER A 239 -117.67 5.25 43.90
N LEU A 240 -117.74 5.88 42.72
CA LEU A 240 -119.01 6.29 42.11
C LEU A 240 -119.88 5.07 41.74
N ARG A 241 -119.28 3.96 41.31
CA ARG A 241 -119.99 2.70 41.01
C ARG A 241 -120.59 2.05 42.27
N GLU A 242 -119.87 2.03 43.38
CA GLU A 242 -120.37 1.60 44.69
C GLU A 242 -121.51 2.52 45.19
N LYS A 243 -121.34 3.84 45.02
CA LYS A 243 -122.37 4.83 45.35
C LYS A 243 -123.64 4.66 44.52
N ALA A 244 -123.52 4.46 43.20
CA ALA A 244 -124.67 4.19 42.34
C ALA A 244 -125.38 2.87 42.72
N HIS A 245 -124.62 1.82 43.07
CA HIS A 245 -125.21 0.56 43.56
C HIS A 245 -126.05 0.78 44.82
N SER A 246 -125.48 1.41 45.84
CA SER A 246 -126.19 1.68 47.11
C SER A 246 -127.40 2.61 46.93
N LEU A 247 -127.29 3.65 46.09
CA LEU A 247 -128.44 4.50 45.75
C LEU A 247 -129.56 3.72 45.05
N ARG A 248 -129.22 2.79 44.15
CA ARG A 248 -130.17 1.92 43.47
C ARG A 248 -130.87 0.95 44.43
N GLU A 249 -130.16 0.41 45.41
CA GLU A 249 -130.74 -0.43 46.48
C GLU A 249 -131.71 0.38 47.36
N VAL A 250 -131.30 1.55 47.84
CA VAL A 250 -132.17 2.45 48.63
C VAL A 250 -133.40 2.89 47.84
N LEU A 251 -133.23 3.24 46.57
CA LEU A 251 -134.33 3.63 45.67
C LEU A 251 -135.34 2.48 45.47
N ASN A 252 -134.87 1.24 45.34
CA ASN A 252 -135.73 0.06 45.24
C ASN A 252 -136.56 -0.14 46.52
N VAL A 253 -135.93 -0.04 47.70
CA VAL A 253 -136.62 -0.12 48.99
C VAL A 253 -137.66 0.99 49.11
N LYS A 254 -137.27 2.25 48.87
CA LYS A 254 -138.17 3.41 48.92
C LYS A 254 -139.35 3.31 47.96
N THR A 255 -139.11 2.84 46.74
CA THR A 255 -140.17 2.57 45.75
C THR A 255 -141.15 1.49 46.23
N SER A 256 -140.68 0.50 47.01
CA SER A 256 -141.57 -0.51 47.63
C SER A 256 -142.35 0.06 48.83
N GLU A 257 -141.74 0.92 49.64
CA GLU A 257 -142.40 1.65 50.74
C GLU A 257 -143.52 2.54 50.20
N LEU A 258 -143.25 3.32 49.14
CA LEU A 258 -144.24 4.16 48.47
C LEU A 258 -145.45 3.34 47.98
N LYS A 259 -145.21 2.19 47.33
CA LYS A 259 -146.30 1.30 46.88
C LYS A 259 -147.14 0.80 48.06
N SER A 260 -146.52 0.45 49.18
CA SER A 260 -147.25 0.02 50.39
C SER A 260 -148.06 1.16 51.01
N LEU A 261 -147.50 2.39 51.05
CA LEU A 261 -148.20 3.58 51.51
C LEU A 261 -149.38 3.94 50.59
N ALA A 262 -149.18 3.90 49.27
CA ALA A 262 -150.22 4.22 48.29
C ALA A 262 -151.40 3.26 48.38
N ASN A 263 -151.14 1.96 48.56
CA ASN A 263 -152.19 0.98 48.80
C ASN A 263 -152.98 1.29 50.09
N LYS A 264 -152.30 1.64 51.19
CA LYS A 264 -152.97 2.01 52.46
C LYS A 264 -153.79 3.30 52.34
N CYS A 265 -153.29 4.32 51.64
CA CYS A 265 -154.07 5.53 51.38
C CYS A 265 -155.30 5.20 50.51
N ALA A 266 -155.16 4.35 49.49
CA ALA A 266 -156.29 3.92 48.66
C ALA A 266 -157.35 3.12 49.46
N GLU A 267 -156.94 2.27 50.40
CA GLU A 267 -157.84 1.58 51.34
C GLU A 267 -158.60 2.59 52.21
N GLN A 268 -157.91 3.60 52.77
CA GLN A 268 -158.53 4.67 53.56
C GLN A 268 -159.51 5.53 52.74
N VAL A 269 -159.17 5.88 51.49
CA VAL A 269 -160.08 6.61 50.58
C VAL A 269 -161.35 5.81 50.29
N LEU A 270 -161.26 4.48 50.15
CA LEU A 270 -162.42 3.61 49.98
C LEU A 270 -163.26 3.53 51.26
N GLU A 271 -162.63 3.45 52.44
CA GLU A 271 -163.33 3.49 53.72
C GLU A 271 -164.07 4.83 53.90
N ILE A 272 -163.42 5.96 53.63
CA ILE A 272 -164.00 7.31 53.67
C ILE A 272 -165.19 7.44 52.71
N ARG A 273 -165.07 6.91 51.50
CA ARG A 273 -166.18 6.87 50.53
C ARG A 273 -167.34 6.03 51.05
N SER A 274 -167.07 4.90 51.70
CA SER A 274 -168.11 4.06 52.32
C SER A 274 -168.81 4.77 53.49
N LEU A 275 -168.07 5.50 54.33
CA LEU A 275 -168.61 6.28 55.44
C LEU A 275 -169.48 7.44 54.94
N LYS A 276 -169.01 8.18 53.92
CA LYS A 276 -169.79 9.26 53.27
C LYS A 276 -171.11 8.74 52.69
N MET A 277 -171.10 7.61 51.96
CA MET A 277 -172.33 6.97 51.46
C MET A 277 -173.26 6.49 52.59
N LEU A 278 -172.71 6.00 53.70
CA LEU A 278 -173.50 5.60 54.87
C LEU A 278 -174.17 6.82 55.52
N THR A 279 -173.44 7.92 55.69
CA THR A 279 -173.99 9.19 56.21
C THR A 279 -175.11 9.72 55.31
N GLU A 280 -174.91 9.76 53.98
CA GLU A 280 -175.95 10.18 53.02
C GLU A 280 -177.21 9.29 53.09
N LYS A 281 -177.03 7.96 53.25
CA LYS A 281 -178.14 7.02 53.39
C LYS A 281 -178.90 7.25 54.70
N LEU A 282 -178.18 7.40 55.81
CA LEU A 282 -178.77 7.64 57.13
C LEU A 282 -179.49 8.99 57.19
N GLN A 283 -178.98 10.03 56.53
CA GLN A 283 -179.67 11.32 56.41
C GLN A 283 -180.99 11.19 55.64
N LYS A 284 -181.06 10.38 54.58
CA LYS A 284 -182.33 10.06 53.89
C LYS A 284 -183.29 9.27 54.77
N GLU A 285 -182.82 8.21 55.44
CA GLU A 285 -183.64 7.43 56.36
C GLU A 285 -184.18 8.30 57.52
N ASN A 286 -183.42 9.30 57.97
CA ASN A 286 -183.86 10.27 58.98
C ASN A 286 -184.94 11.23 58.43
N GLN A 287 -184.77 11.74 57.20
CA GLN A 287 -185.80 12.55 56.51
C GLN A 287 -187.11 11.76 56.27
N GLU A 288 -187.00 10.47 55.92
CA GLU A 288 -188.15 9.57 55.78
C GLU A 288 -188.85 9.30 57.12
N LEU A 289 -188.09 9.12 58.21
CA LEU A 289 -188.63 8.97 59.57
C LEU A 289 -189.28 10.26 60.08
N GLU A 290 -188.70 11.42 59.80
CA GLU A 290 -189.27 12.73 60.13
C GLU A 290 -190.60 12.94 59.40
N PHE A 291 -190.68 12.56 58.11
CA PHE A 291 -191.93 12.54 57.36
C PHE A 291 -192.98 11.56 57.94
N VAL A 292 -192.58 10.37 58.39
CA VAL A 292 -193.48 9.40 59.04
C VAL A 292 -193.99 9.91 60.40
N LEU A 293 -193.16 10.60 61.18
CA LEU A 293 -193.56 11.21 62.44
C LEU A 293 -194.61 12.33 62.24
N ASP A 294 -194.43 13.16 61.21
CA ASP A 294 -195.40 14.21 60.85
C ASP A 294 -196.74 13.60 60.38
N MET A 295 -196.68 12.46 59.69
CA MET A 295 -197.86 11.70 59.20
C MET A 295 -198.71 11.06 60.32
N TYR A 296 -198.12 10.72 61.47
CA TYR A 296 -198.83 10.08 62.60
C TYR A 296 -199.29 11.07 63.68
N GLY A 297 -199.14 12.37 63.46
CA GLY A 297 -199.42 13.41 64.46
C GLY A 297 -200.89 13.77 64.72
N GLN A 298 -201.86 13.26 63.94
CA GLN A 298 -203.26 13.73 64.03
C GLN A 298 -204.33 12.60 63.95
N GLU A 299 -205.32 12.69 64.87
CA GLU A 299 -206.63 12.00 64.93
C GLU A 299 -206.79 10.64 65.68
N ASN A 300 -206.71 10.71 67.01
CA ASN A 300 -207.75 10.33 68.01
C ASN A 300 -208.49 8.95 68.05
N TYR A 301 -208.27 8.24 69.19
CA TYR A 301 -209.20 7.37 69.97
C TYR A 301 -209.78 6.08 69.31
N ASP A 302 -209.96 4.93 69.99
CA ASP A 302 -209.95 4.56 71.43
C ASP A 302 -209.66 3.05 71.62
N LYS A 303 -208.82 2.66 72.62
CA LYS A 303 -208.94 1.46 73.51
C LYS A 303 -207.66 1.04 74.27
N SER A 304 -207.86 0.70 75.55
CA SER A 304 -207.04 -0.12 76.47
C SER A 304 -205.61 0.35 76.83
N TYR A 305 -205.43 0.68 78.11
CA TYR A 305 -204.36 1.55 78.64
C TYR A 305 -203.06 0.83 79.11
N SER A 306 -202.96 -0.50 79.02
CA SER A 306 -201.85 -1.26 79.65
C SER A 306 -200.77 -1.80 78.71
N GLU A 307 -201.10 -2.13 77.44
CA GLU A 307 -200.13 -2.75 76.52
C GLU A 307 -199.30 -1.72 75.73
N VAL A 308 -199.85 -0.51 75.53
CA VAL A 308 -199.17 0.59 74.82
C VAL A 308 -197.93 1.07 75.59
N ARG A 309 -197.99 1.15 76.93
CA ARG A 309 -196.88 1.71 77.73
C ARG A 309 -195.60 0.85 77.69
N GLU A 310 -195.72 -0.47 77.52
CA GLU A 310 -194.55 -1.35 77.44
C GLU A 310 -193.94 -1.39 76.03
N SER A 311 -194.78 -1.32 74.98
CA SER A 311 -194.28 -1.18 73.60
C SER A 311 -193.68 0.20 73.36
N GLU A 312 -194.27 1.27 73.91
CA GLU A 312 -193.73 2.63 73.94
C GLU A 312 -192.34 2.67 74.61
N SER A 313 -192.18 2.09 75.82
CA SER A 313 -190.89 2.06 76.51
C SER A 313 -189.80 1.27 75.75
N LYS A 314 -190.17 0.17 75.09
CA LYS A 314 -189.26 -0.59 74.21
C LYS A 314 -188.89 0.22 72.95
N ALA A 315 -189.86 0.86 72.30
CA ALA A 315 -189.60 1.73 71.15
C ALA A 315 -188.72 2.93 71.54
N HIS A 316 -188.94 3.52 72.72
CA HIS A 316 -188.16 4.67 73.20
C HIS A 316 -186.71 4.30 73.51
N SER A 317 -186.45 3.11 74.08
CA SER A 317 -185.08 2.62 74.29
C SER A 317 -184.37 2.25 72.97
N GLN A 318 -185.10 1.70 71.99
CA GLN A 318 -184.55 1.46 70.66
C GLN A 318 -184.25 2.76 69.91
N ALA A 319 -185.14 3.76 70.02
CA ALA A 319 -184.94 5.09 69.48
C ALA A 319 -183.77 5.83 70.16
N GLU A 320 -183.54 5.62 71.46
CA GLU A 320 -182.40 6.20 72.17
C GLU A 320 -181.06 5.55 71.76
N ILE A 321 -181.03 4.22 71.57
CA ILE A 321 -179.87 3.51 71.01
C ILE A 321 -179.59 3.97 69.58
N LEU A 322 -180.63 4.08 68.73
CA LEU A 322 -180.50 4.59 67.37
C LEU A 322 -180.05 6.05 67.37
N LYS A 323 -180.62 6.92 68.22
CA LYS A 323 -180.21 8.33 68.35
C LYS A 323 -178.75 8.48 68.78
N ASN A 324 -178.26 7.62 69.67
CA ASN A 324 -176.84 7.62 70.06
C ASN A 324 -175.92 7.05 68.95
N ALA A 325 -176.41 6.16 68.08
CA ALA A 325 -175.69 5.66 66.91
C ALA A 325 -175.74 6.62 65.70
N LEU A 326 -176.79 7.46 65.64
CA LEU A 326 -177.09 8.44 64.60
C LEU A 326 -176.79 9.88 65.04
N ASP A 327 -176.10 10.08 66.17
CA ASP A 327 -175.69 11.41 66.61
C ASP A 327 -174.86 12.08 65.50
N GLU A 328 -175.46 13.10 64.87
CA GLU A 328 -174.94 13.72 63.66
C GLU A 328 -173.55 14.30 63.92
N HIS A 329 -173.34 14.85 65.13
CA HIS A 329 -172.04 15.35 65.55
C HIS A 329 -170.96 14.25 65.67
N SER A 330 -171.30 13.08 66.23
CA SER A 330 -170.42 11.92 66.27
C SER A 330 -170.03 11.41 64.87
N LEU A 331 -170.98 11.40 63.92
CA LEU A 331 -170.71 11.02 62.53
C LEU A 331 -169.86 12.07 61.79
N GLU A 332 -170.15 13.36 61.96
CA GLU A 332 -169.33 14.45 61.41
C GLU A 332 -167.89 14.41 61.92
N LEU A 333 -167.68 14.19 63.22
CA LEU A 333 -166.35 14.06 63.82
C LEU A 333 -165.59 12.86 63.23
N ARG A 334 -166.26 11.73 62.98
CA ARG A 334 -165.65 10.56 62.32
C ARG A 334 -165.27 10.85 60.87
N VAL A 335 -166.13 11.52 60.10
CA VAL A 335 -165.84 11.91 58.71
C VAL A 335 -164.69 12.93 58.67
N LYS A 336 -164.66 13.89 59.60
CA LYS A 336 -163.60 14.89 59.71
C LYS A 336 -162.26 14.24 60.05
N ALA A 337 -162.20 13.38 61.05
CA ALA A 337 -160.99 12.63 61.42
C ALA A 337 -160.47 11.75 60.26
N ALA A 338 -161.39 11.18 59.47
CA ALA A 338 -161.01 10.39 58.31
C ALA A 338 -160.49 11.25 57.14
N ASN A 339 -161.10 12.40 56.83
CA ASN A 339 -160.55 13.37 55.86
C ASN A 339 -159.18 13.93 56.31
N GLU A 340 -158.99 14.17 57.61
CA GLU A 340 -157.69 14.59 58.17
C GLU A 340 -156.63 13.48 58.04
N ALA A 341 -157.01 12.21 58.19
CA ALA A 341 -156.14 11.07 57.94
C ALA A 341 -155.81 10.91 56.43
N GLU A 342 -156.77 11.13 55.53
CA GLU A 342 -156.58 11.16 54.07
C GLU A 342 -155.55 12.22 53.67
N ALA A 343 -155.73 13.47 54.10
CA ALA A 343 -154.80 14.57 53.84
C ALA A 343 -153.39 14.30 54.40
N ALA A 344 -153.30 13.69 55.60
CA ALA A 344 -152.02 13.26 56.16
C ALA A 344 -151.38 12.09 55.37
N CYS A 345 -152.19 11.22 54.74
CA CYS A 345 -151.71 10.15 53.88
C CYS A 345 -151.18 10.71 52.55
N GLU A 346 -151.91 11.63 51.91
CA GLU A 346 -151.49 12.34 50.70
C GLU A 346 -150.21 13.15 50.92
N GLN A 347 -150.10 13.89 52.03
CA GLN A 347 -148.87 14.63 52.36
C GLN A 347 -147.67 13.70 52.52
N ARG A 348 -147.86 12.52 53.12
CA ARG A 348 -146.82 11.50 53.26
C ARG A 348 -146.45 10.84 51.93
N LEU A 349 -147.41 10.65 51.02
CA LEU A 349 -147.13 10.19 49.65
C LEU A 349 -146.30 11.24 48.91
N SER A 350 -146.73 12.49 48.86
CA SER A 350 -146.02 13.57 48.17
C SER A 350 -144.59 13.75 48.71
N ALA A 351 -144.39 13.63 50.02
CA ALA A 351 -143.05 13.67 50.62
C ALA A 351 -142.17 12.46 50.21
N ALA A 352 -142.74 11.25 50.16
CA ALA A 352 -142.03 10.04 49.74
C ALA A 352 -141.75 10.02 48.22
N GLU A 353 -142.64 10.58 47.40
CA GLU A 353 -142.41 10.79 45.96
C GLU A 353 -141.26 11.77 45.71
N ALA A 354 -141.21 12.87 46.47
CA ALA A 354 -140.09 13.82 46.42
C ALA A 354 -138.75 13.21 46.87
N GLU A 355 -138.75 12.37 47.93
CA GLU A 355 -137.56 11.61 48.36
C GLU A 355 -137.06 10.66 47.26
N ILE A 356 -137.98 9.95 46.60
CA ILE A 356 -137.67 9.05 45.48
C ILE A 356 -137.10 9.80 44.27
N GLU A 357 -137.61 10.98 43.95
CA GLU A 357 -137.14 11.76 42.81
C GLU A 357 -135.76 12.40 43.04
N ASP A 358 -135.46 12.86 44.26
CA ASP A 358 -134.11 13.28 44.66
C ASP A 358 -133.11 12.10 44.62
N LEU A 359 -133.51 10.91 45.07
CA LEU A 359 -132.69 9.70 44.97
C LEU A 359 -132.43 9.28 43.51
N ARG A 360 -133.42 9.41 42.62
CA ARG A 360 -133.24 9.22 41.16
C ARG A 360 -132.25 10.20 40.57
N ALA A 361 -132.42 11.50 40.83
CA ALA A 361 -131.52 12.53 40.31
C ALA A 361 -130.06 12.31 40.76
N LYS A 362 -129.85 11.84 42.00
CA LYS A 362 -128.53 11.46 42.54
C LYS A 362 -127.97 10.17 41.93
N LEU A 363 -128.82 9.19 41.64
CA LEU A 363 -128.44 7.97 40.95
C LEU A 363 -128.02 8.29 39.52
N ASP A 364 -128.85 9.00 38.74
CA ASP A 364 -128.57 9.40 37.37
C ASP A 364 -127.29 10.25 37.24
N ALA A 365 -127.03 11.15 38.21
CA ALA A 365 -125.80 11.91 38.27
C ALA A 365 -124.56 11.01 38.51
N SER A 366 -124.69 9.99 39.36
CA SER A 366 -123.62 9.01 39.60
C SER A 366 -123.41 8.11 38.38
N GLU A 367 -124.48 7.69 37.71
CA GLU A 367 -124.43 6.87 36.49
C GLU A 367 -123.80 7.61 35.30
N ARG A 368 -124.08 8.91 35.12
CA ARG A 368 -123.37 9.74 34.12
C ARG A 368 -121.87 9.82 34.41
N GLY A 369 -121.48 10.07 35.66
CA GLY A 369 -120.06 10.10 36.05
C GLY A 369 -119.35 8.76 35.82
N ILE A 370 -120.02 7.63 36.06
CA ILE A 370 -119.48 6.29 35.73
C ILE A 370 -119.26 6.14 34.23
N LEU A 371 -120.20 6.57 33.39
CA LEU A 371 -120.07 6.48 31.92
C LEU A 371 -118.92 7.35 31.40
N GLU A 372 -118.81 8.59 31.86
CA GLU A 372 -117.74 9.52 31.49
C GLU A 372 -116.35 8.96 31.85
N LEU A 373 -116.19 8.46 33.08
CA LEU A 373 -114.93 7.85 33.53
C LEU A 373 -114.64 6.51 32.82
N THR A 374 -115.67 5.71 32.52
CA THR A 374 -115.50 4.44 31.79
C THR A 374 -115.00 4.69 30.36
N GLU A 375 -115.52 5.71 29.67
CA GLU A 375 -115.06 6.04 28.33
C GLU A 375 -113.65 6.66 28.34
N ALA A 376 -113.35 7.50 29.34
CA ALA A 376 -111.99 8.01 29.53
C ALA A 376 -110.96 6.89 29.78
N ILE A 377 -111.34 5.84 30.53
CA ILE A 377 -110.49 4.65 30.75
C ILE A 377 -110.22 3.93 29.42
N LYS A 378 -111.24 3.63 28.61
CA LYS A 378 -111.05 2.95 27.31
C LYS A 378 -110.12 3.70 26.36
N VAL A 379 -110.24 5.03 26.30
CA VAL A 379 -109.35 5.87 25.47
C VAL A 379 -107.90 5.70 25.93
N LYS A 380 -107.66 5.60 27.25
CA LYS A 380 -106.31 5.38 27.80
C LYS A 380 -105.82 3.94 27.66
N GLU A 381 -106.70 2.94 27.66
CA GLU A 381 -106.36 1.57 27.31
C GLU A 381 -105.88 1.48 25.84
N ALA A 382 -106.57 2.17 24.92
CA ALA A 382 -106.16 2.24 23.51
C ALA A 382 -104.84 3.02 23.30
N GLU A 383 -104.61 4.11 24.03
CA GLU A 383 -103.31 4.80 24.03
C GLU A 383 -102.18 3.93 24.61
N ALA A 384 -102.46 3.16 25.67
CA ALA A 384 -101.47 2.24 26.26
C ALA A 384 -101.06 1.13 25.29
N GLU A 385 -102.02 0.54 24.56
CA GLU A 385 -101.75 -0.45 23.51
C GLU A 385 -100.90 0.14 22.37
N ALA A 386 -101.18 1.39 21.97
CA ALA A 386 -100.36 2.10 20.99
C ALA A 386 -98.93 2.33 21.48
N TYR A 387 -98.74 2.75 22.75
CA TYR A 387 -97.42 2.89 23.35
C TYR A 387 -96.66 1.56 23.46
N ILE A 388 -97.34 0.44 23.74
CA ILE A 388 -96.72 -0.89 23.72
C ILE A 388 -96.18 -1.20 22.32
N SER A 389 -96.97 -0.98 21.27
CA SER A 389 -96.54 -1.19 19.88
C SER A 389 -95.38 -0.27 19.45
N GLU A 390 -95.37 0.98 19.91
CA GLU A 390 -94.22 1.89 19.70
C GLU A 390 -92.97 1.40 20.44
N ILE A 391 -93.10 0.92 21.69
CA ILE A 391 -91.98 0.36 22.48
C ILE A 391 -91.42 -0.90 21.82
N GLU A 392 -92.26 -1.81 21.32
CA GLU A 392 -91.83 -2.99 20.58
C GLU A 392 -91.08 -2.61 19.29
N THR A 393 -91.58 -1.62 18.55
CA THR A 393 -90.95 -1.12 17.33
C THR A 393 -89.58 -0.47 17.60
N ILE A 394 -89.48 0.33 18.66
CA ILE A 394 -88.21 0.94 19.11
C ILE A 394 -87.25 -0.14 19.62
N GLY A 395 -87.75 -1.16 20.33
CA GLY A 395 -86.98 -2.31 20.79
C GLY A 395 -86.31 -3.06 19.65
N GLN A 396 -87.07 -3.43 18.61
CA GLN A 396 -86.52 -4.09 17.42
C GLN A 396 -85.46 -3.21 16.72
N ALA A 397 -85.73 -1.92 16.52
CA ALA A 397 -84.77 -1.00 15.91
C ALA A 397 -83.48 -0.86 16.73
N TYR A 398 -83.58 -0.94 18.07
CA TYR A 398 -82.42 -0.95 18.96
C TYR A 398 -81.63 -2.26 18.89
N GLU A 399 -82.29 -3.41 18.83
CA GLU A 399 -81.64 -4.73 18.65
C GLU A 399 -80.92 -4.83 17.29
N ASP A 400 -81.54 -4.33 16.23
CA ASP A 400 -80.94 -4.25 14.89
C ASP A 400 -79.70 -3.35 14.90
N MET A 401 -79.78 -2.17 15.52
CA MET A 401 -78.65 -1.25 15.69
C MET A 401 -77.54 -1.85 16.58
N GLN A 402 -77.89 -2.57 17.65
CA GLN A 402 -76.94 -3.26 18.51
C GLN A 402 -76.20 -4.37 17.73
N THR A 403 -76.92 -5.12 16.90
CA THR A 403 -76.35 -6.13 16.00
C THR A 403 -75.42 -5.50 14.96
N GLN A 404 -75.80 -4.36 14.37
CA GLN A 404 -74.95 -3.60 13.46
C GLN A 404 -73.67 -3.11 14.15
N ASN A 405 -73.78 -2.59 15.38
CA ASN A 405 -72.63 -2.13 16.17
C ASN A 405 -71.68 -3.28 16.54
N GLN A 406 -72.22 -4.48 16.86
CA GLN A 406 -71.39 -5.67 17.08
C GLN A 406 -70.65 -6.07 15.80
N ASN A 407 -71.33 -6.12 14.66
CA ASN A 407 -70.70 -6.41 13.37
C ASN A 407 -69.62 -5.38 12.97
N LEU A 408 -69.77 -4.11 13.36
CA LEU A 408 -68.75 -3.07 13.16
C LEU A 408 -67.57 -3.24 14.11
N LEU A 409 -67.81 -3.62 15.37
CA LEU A 409 -66.76 -3.93 16.34
C LEU A 409 -65.93 -5.14 15.89
N ASP A 410 -66.57 -6.19 15.41
CA ASP A 410 -65.91 -7.40 14.90
C ASP A 410 -65.05 -7.06 13.67
N GLN A 411 -65.54 -6.22 12.74
CA GLN A 411 -64.74 -5.70 11.62
C GLN A 411 -63.52 -4.87 12.05
N VAL A 412 -63.62 -4.10 13.14
CA VAL A 412 -62.48 -3.37 13.69
C VAL A 412 -61.44 -4.35 14.27
N ILE A 413 -61.89 -5.37 15.00
CA ILE A 413 -61.02 -6.43 15.53
C ILE A 413 -60.31 -7.19 14.41
N GLU A 414 -61.03 -7.62 13.37
CA GLU A 414 -60.42 -8.29 12.20
C GLU A 414 -59.38 -7.41 11.49
N ARG A 415 -59.63 -6.10 11.39
CA ARG A 415 -58.69 -5.14 10.82
C ARG A 415 -57.45 -4.95 11.70
N ASP A 416 -57.60 -4.93 13.01
CA ASP A 416 -56.48 -4.82 13.94
C ASP A 416 -55.63 -6.08 13.95
N ASP A 417 -56.23 -7.28 13.90
CA ASP A 417 -55.51 -8.55 13.70
C ASP A 417 -54.73 -8.58 12.38
N TYR A 418 -55.33 -8.06 11.30
CA TYR A 418 -54.64 -7.91 10.01
C TYR A 418 -53.47 -6.91 10.09
N ASN A 419 -53.66 -5.76 10.77
CA ASN A 419 -52.62 -4.78 11.00
C ASN A 419 -51.45 -5.37 11.83
N ILE A 420 -51.74 -6.11 12.90
CA ILE A 420 -50.75 -6.83 13.72
C ILE A 420 -49.94 -7.80 12.86
N LYS A 421 -50.60 -8.54 11.97
CA LYS A 421 -49.95 -9.46 11.02
C LYS A 421 -49.04 -8.72 10.04
N LEU A 422 -49.50 -7.61 9.43
CA LEU A 422 -48.68 -6.79 8.54
C LEU A 422 -47.45 -6.21 9.25
N VAL A 423 -47.59 -5.73 10.49
CA VAL A 423 -46.47 -5.24 11.30
C VAL A 423 -45.49 -6.38 11.61
N SER A 424 -45.98 -7.56 11.97
CA SER A 424 -45.16 -8.76 12.20
C SER A 424 -44.33 -9.13 10.95
N ASP A 425 -44.96 -9.16 9.78
CA ASP A 425 -44.29 -9.51 8.52
C ASP A 425 -43.32 -8.41 8.04
N SER A 426 -43.66 -7.14 8.27
CA SER A 426 -42.75 -5.99 8.05
C SER A 426 -41.48 -6.09 8.92
N VAL A 427 -41.62 -6.44 10.21
CA VAL A 427 -40.48 -6.66 11.11
C VAL A 427 -39.62 -7.83 10.64
N LYS A 428 -40.21 -8.97 10.25
CA LYS A 428 -39.48 -10.11 9.68
C LYS A 428 -38.72 -9.73 8.41
N ALA A 429 -39.37 -9.00 7.49
CA ALA A 429 -38.74 -8.52 6.26
C ALA A 429 -37.56 -7.58 6.55
N LYS A 430 -37.68 -6.69 7.55
CA LYS A 430 -36.59 -5.80 7.98
C LYS A 430 -35.44 -6.57 8.63
N GLN A 431 -35.71 -7.60 9.43
CA GLN A 431 -34.69 -8.48 10.00
C GLN A 431 -33.93 -9.27 8.92
N ALA A 432 -34.65 -9.82 7.94
CA ALA A 432 -34.07 -10.51 6.78
C ALA A 432 -33.19 -9.56 5.94
N TYR A 433 -33.69 -8.35 5.65
CA TYR A 433 -32.93 -7.30 4.96
C TYR A 433 -31.63 -6.94 5.70
N ASN A 434 -31.70 -6.71 7.02
CA ASN A 434 -30.53 -6.39 7.83
C ASN A 434 -29.50 -7.54 7.82
N THR A 435 -29.97 -8.79 7.80
CA THR A 435 -29.11 -9.99 7.72
C THR A 435 -28.42 -10.11 6.35
N LEU A 436 -29.14 -9.83 5.26
CA LEU A 436 -28.55 -9.79 3.92
C LEU A 436 -27.56 -8.62 3.77
N LEU A 437 -27.82 -7.48 4.43
CA LEU A 437 -26.92 -6.33 4.41
C LEU A 437 -25.59 -6.62 5.12
N THR A 438 -25.61 -7.28 6.29
CA THR A 438 -24.37 -7.68 6.98
C THR A 438 -23.60 -8.75 6.21
N GLN A 439 -24.30 -9.72 5.59
CA GLN A 439 -23.68 -10.69 4.68
C GLN A 439 -23.01 -10.00 3.47
N LYS A 440 -23.70 -9.05 2.82
CA LYS A 440 -23.13 -8.25 1.71
C LYS A 440 -21.86 -7.50 2.14
N GLN A 441 -21.87 -6.89 3.32
CA GLN A 441 -20.69 -6.20 3.87
C GLN A 441 -19.54 -7.15 4.19
N ALA A 442 -19.83 -8.36 4.69
CA ALA A 442 -18.82 -9.39 4.93
C ALA A 442 -18.17 -9.88 3.62
N LEU A 443 -18.99 -10.16 2.59
CA LEU A 443 -18.53 -10.51 1.24
C LEU A 443 -17.69 -9.39 0.61
N ALA A 444 -18.09 -8.12 0.76
CA ALA A 444 -17.30 -6.99 0.28
C ALA A 444 -15.91 -6.91 0.95
N LYS A 445 -15.82 -7.16 2.26
CA LYS A 445 -14.53 -7.24 2.99
C LYS A 445 -13.67 -8.41 2.52
N GLN A 446 -14.27 -9.58 2.26
CA GLN A 446 -13.56 -10.74 1.71
C GLN A 446 -13.02 -10.46 0.29
N LEU A 447 -13.79 -9.80 -0.57
CA LEU A 447 -13.34 -9.37 -1.90
C LEU A 447 -12.19 -8.35 -1.82
N GLN A 448 -12.26 -7.40 -0.89
CA GLN A 448 -11.16 -6.45 -0.65
C GLN A 448 -9.87 -7.18 -0.22
N GLN A 449 -9.96 -8.13 0.72
CA GLN A 449 -8.82 -8.94 1.17
C GLN A 449 -8.24 -9.79 0.02
N LEU A 450 -9.08 -10.42 -0.80
CA LEU A 450 -8.65 -11.16 -1.98
C LEU A 450 -7.94 -10.26 -2.99
N ASN A 451 -8.49 -9.07 -3.30
CA ASN A 451 -7.83 -8.11 -4.19
C ASN A 451 -6.47 -7.66 -3.65
N THR A 452 -6.34 -7.38 -2.35
CA THR A 452 -5.03 -7.07 -1.74
C THR A 452 -4.05 -8.23 -1.87
N SER A 453 -4.50 -9.48 -1.70
CA SER A 453 -3.67 -10.67 -1.90
C SER A 453 -3.25 -10.87 -3.38
N ILE A 454 -4.13 -10.55 -4.32
CA ILE A 454 -3.86 -10.57 -5.76
C ILE A 454 -2.80 -9.51 -6.13
N GLU A 455 -2.95 -8.27 -5.68
CA GLU A 455 -1.94 -7.23 -5.94
C GLU A 455 -0.58 -7.54 -5.31
N ASN A 456 -0.55 -8.06 -4.08
CA ASN A 456 0.68 -8.56 -3.46
C ASN A 456 1.32 -9.69 -4.29
N SER A 457 0.51 -10.58 -4.89
CA SER A 457 1.00 -11.67 -5.74
C SER A 457 1.53 -11.15 -7.08
N LYS A 458 0.84 -10.18 -7.71
CA LYS A 458 1.32 -9.49 -8.93
C LYS A 458 2.65 -8.78 -8.68
N ALA A 459 2.78 -8.04 -7.58
CA ALA A 459 4.03 -7.36 -7.21
C ALA A 459 5.19 -8.34 -7.02
N ARG A 460 4.93 -9.51 -6.39
CA ARG A 460 5.93 -10.59 -6.27
C ARG A 460 6.31 -11.18 -7.63
N ILE A 461 5.36 -11.39 -8.53
CA ILE A 461 5.62 -11.89 -9.89
C ILE A 461 6.50 -10.89 -10.63
N ALA A 462 6.11 -9.61 -10.70
CA ALA A 462 6.88 -8.56 -11.37
C ALA A 462 8.31 -8.43 -10.81
N HIS A 463 8.49 -8.54 -9.49
CA HIS A 463 9.82 -8.56 -8.88
C HIS A 463 10.65 -9.79 -9.32
N SER A 464 10.05 -10.98 -9.37
CA SER A 464 10.74 -12.19 -9.83
C SER A 464 11.06 -12.17 -11.33
N GLU A 465 10.20 -11.54 -12.15
CA GLU A 465 10.46 -11.31 -13.57
C GLU A 465 11.64 -10.37 -13.79
N GLU A 466 11.75 -9.30 -13.00
CA GLU A 466 12.89 -8.38 -13.07
C GLU A 466 14.20 -9.06 -12.62
N GLN A 467 14.17 -9.83 -11.52
CA GLN A 467 15.31 -10.66 -11.11
C GLN A 467 15.74 -11.65 -12.20
N MET A 468 14.78 -12.31 -12.88
CA MET A 468 15.08 -13.20 -13.99
C MET A 468 15.72 -12.45 -15.18
N LYS A 469 15.29 -11.22 -15.49
CA LYS A 469 15.97 -10.39 -16.52
C LYS A 469 17.41 -10.06 -16.12
N THR A 470 17.67 -9.71 -14.86
CA THR A 470 19.03 -9.44 -14.38
C THR A 470 19.93 -10.65 -14.56
N ILE A 471 19.49 -11.83 -14.08
CA ILE A 471 20.24 -13.10 -14.20
C ILE A 471 20.47 -13.48 -15.67
N LEU A 472 19.47 -13.29 -16.55
CA LEU A 472 19.62 -13.52 -17.98
C LEU A 472 20.64 -12.56 -18.62
N SER A 473 20.64 -11.29 -18.23
CA SER A 473 21.61 -10.30 -18.71
C SER A 473 23.04 -10.64 -18.27
N GLU A 474 23.23 -11.06 -17.02
CA GLU A 474 24.51 -11.54 -16.48
C GLU A 474 24.99 -12.81 -17.20
N ALA A 475 24.09 -13.77 -17.44
CA ALA A 475 24.41 -14.99 -18.19
C ALA A 475 24.81 -14.70 -19.65
N ILE A 476 24.14 -13.74 -20.31
CA ILE A 476 24.52 -13.29 -21.66
C ILE A 476 25.92 -12.64 -21.64
N LYS A 477 26.20 -11.78 -20.66
CA LYS A 477 27.51 -11.13 -20.50
C LYS A 477 28.63 -12.15 -20.25
N CYS A 478 28.42 -13.09 -19.32
CA CYS A 478 29.37 -14.16 -19.02
C CYS A 478 29.66 -15.03 -20.27
N ASN A 479 28.64 -15.35 -21.08
CA ASN A 479 28.79 -16.10 -22.33
C ASN A 479 29.56 -15.29 -23.41
N GLN A 480 29.40 -13.96 -23.45
CA GLN A 480 30.22 -13.09 -24.31
C GLN A 480 31.68 -13.05 -23.85
N GLU A 481 31.93 -12.97 -22.54
CA GLU A 481 33.27 -13.02 -21.95
C GLU A 481 33.93 -14.39 -22.19
N GLU A 482 33.21 -15.49 -22.03
CA GLU A 482 33.66 -16.85 -22.34
C GLU A 482 34.06 -17.00 -23.81
N LYS A 483 33.24 -16.49 -24.74
CA LYS A 483 33.58 -16.47 -26.17
C LYS A 483 34.83 -15.65 -26.48
N HIS A 484 34.99 -14.50 -25.84
CA HIS A 484 36.19 -13.67 -25.99
C HIS A 484 37.43 -14.40 -25.46
N LEU A 485 37.34 -15.03 -24.28
CA LEU A 485 38.40 -15.85 -23.70
C LEU A 485 38.75 -17.05 -24.58
N ALA A 486 37.75 -17.72 -25.16
CA ALA A 486 37.97 -18.83 -26.10
C ALA A 486 38.73 -18.39 -27.36
N VAL A 487 38.36 -17.25 -27.97
CA VAL A 487 39.11 -16.67 -29.11
C VAL A 487 40.54 -16.29 -28.71
N THR A 488 40.72 -15.67 -27.54
CA THR A 488 42.04 -15.31 -27.01
C THR A 488 42.92 -16.54 -26.77
N LEU A 489 42.32 -17.63 -26.29
CA LEU A 489 43.00 -18.89 -26.00
C LEU A 489 43.35 -19.67 -27.28
N GLU A 490 42.51 -19.65 -28.32
CA GLU A 490 42.86 -20.16 -29.64
C GLU A 490 44.00 -19.37 -30.30
N PHE A 491 44.01 -18.04 -30.14
CA PHE A 491 45.13 -17.21 -30.60
C PHE A 491 46.44 -17.54 -29.86
N ALA A 492 46.41 -17.61 -28.52
CA ALA A 492 47.58 -17.99 -27.73
C ALA A 492 48.07 -19.43 -28.02
N ARG A 493 47.16 -20.36 -28.35
CA ARG A 493 47.51 -21.70 -28.85
C ARG A 493 48.23 -21.65 -30.20
N TRP A 494 47.79 -20.78 -31.10
CA TRP A 494 48.43 -20.59 -32.40
C TRP A 494 49.83 -19.97 -32.24
N GLU A 495 50.00 -18.93 -31.42
CA GLU A 495 51.30 -18.34 -31.11
C GLU A 495 52.26 -19.36 -30.49
N LEU A 496 51.79 -20.15 -29.51
CA LEU A 496 52.57 -21.23 -28.89
C LEU A 496 53.00 -22.27 -29.93
N ALA A 497 52.09 -22.71 -30.79
CA ALA A 497 52.39 -23.68 -31.83
C ALA A 497 53.36 -23.13 -32.90
N ASP A 498 53.43 -21.82 -33.08
CA ASP A 498 54.41 -21.18 -33.97
C ASP A 498 55.79 -21.09 -33.30
N ALA A 499 55.85 -20.61 -32.05
CA ALA A 499 57.06 -20.60 -31.24
C ALA A 499 57.66 -22.02 -31.05
N GLU A 500 56.83 -23.07 -30.96
CA GLU A 500 57.29 -24.47 -30.95
C GLU A 500 57.93 -24.90 -32.28
N LYS A 501 57.44 -24.40 -33.43
CA LYS A 501 58.10 -24.64 -34.74
C LYS A 501 59.43 -23.92 -34.82
N GLU A 502 59.48 -22.65 -34.42
CA GLU A 502 60.73 -21.87 -34.37
C GLU A 502 61.76 -22.55 -33.46
N LEU A 503 61.35 -22.96 -32.25
CA LEU A 503 62.20 -23.71 -31.32
C LEU A 503 62.70 -25.02 -31.93
N LYS A 504 61.88 -25.71 -32.71
CA LYS A 504 62.29 -26.94 -33.43
C LYS A 504 63.30 -26.64 -34.54
N LEU A 505 63.12 -25.56 -35.30
CA LEU A 505 64.08 -25.10 -36.32
C LEU A 505 65.42 -24.73 -35.66
N LEU A 506 65.39 -23.91 -34.61
CA LEU A 506 66.57 -23.53 -33.83
C LEU A 506 67.30 -24.75 -33.26
N LYS A 507 66.58 -25.72 -32.66
CA LYS A 507 67.17 -26.99 -32.21
C LYS A 507 67.82 -27.78 -33.34
N SER A 508 67.22 -27.81 -34.53
CA SER A 508 67.82 -28.48 -35.69
C SER A 508 69.08 -27.77 -36.18
N SER A 509 69.11 -26.43 -36.15
CA SER A 509 70.27 -25.61 -36.49
C SER A 509 71.41 -25.77 -35.47
N VAL A 510 71.08 -25.81 -34.17
CA VAL A 510 72.06 -26.09 -33.11
C VAL A 510 72.63 -27.49 -33.31
N SER A 511 71.81 -28.51 -33.58
CA SER A 511 72.30 -29.88 -33.81
C SER A 511 73.15 -30.03 -35.08
N SER A 512 72.94 -29.21 -36.13
CA SER A 512 73.88 -29.15 -37.26
C SER A 512 75.20 -28.49 -36.87
N SER A 513 75.16 -27.37 -36.14
CA SER A 513 76.37 -26.68 -35.70
C SER A 513 77.16 -27.44 -34.63
N GLU A 514 76.50 -28.25 -33.78
CA GLU A 514 77.14 -29.21 -32.89
C GLU A 514 77.87 -30.30 -33.67
N LYS A 515 77.31 -30.81 -34.77
CA LYS A 515 78.00 -31.78 -35.66
C LYS A 515 79.16 -31.16 -36.42
N GLU A 516 79.02 -29.91 -36.85
CA GLU A 516 80.11 -29.13 -37.46
C GLU A 516 81.23 -28.92 -36.43
N TYR A 517 80.89 -28.58 -35.19
CA TYR A 517 81.84 -28.45 -34.08
C TYR A 517 82.53 -29.78 -33.76
N ASP A 518 81.79 -30.88 -33.62
CA ASP A 518 82.33 -32.23 -33.41
C ASP A 518 83.26 -32.66 -34.56
N GLN A 519 82.99 -32.23 -35.79
CA GLN A 519 83.84 -32.51 -36.94
C GLN A 519 85.12 -31.65 -36.89
N ILE A 520 84.99 -30.35 -36.64
CA ILE A 520 86.13 -29.44 -36.45
C ILE A 520 87.03 -29.93 -35.29
N GLN A 521 86.44 -30.45 -34.21
CA GLN A 521 87.18 -31.03 -33.10
C GLN A 521 87.99 -32.26 -33.55
N LYS A 522 87.39 -33.21 -34.27
CA LYS A 522 88.10 -34.39 -34.81
C LYS A 522 89.20 -33.99 -35.80
N ASP A 523 88.93 -33.01 -36.64
CA ASP A 523 89.92 -32.49 -37.60
C ASP A 523 91.09 -31.83 -36.84
N THR A 524 90.81 -31.14 -35.73
CA THR A 524 91.83 -30.57 -34.83
C THR A 524 92.63 -31.65 -34.13
N GLU A 525 91.99 -32.68 -33.56
CA GLU A 525 92.65 -33.84 -32.95
C GLU A 525 93.52 -34.61 -33.97
N ALA A 526 93.08 -34.72 -35.22
CA ALA A 526 93.85 -35.31 -36.31
C ALA A 526 95.09 -34.46 -36.66
N ILE A 527 94.95 -33.12 -36.72
CA ILE A 527 96.08 -32.19 -36.92
C ILE A 527 97.06 -32.27 -35.74
N GLU A 528 96.59 -32.40 -34.49
CA GLU A 528 97.45 -32.58 -33.32
C GLU A 528 98.20 -33.92 -33.36
N MET A 529 97.52 -35.01 -33.77
CA MET A 529 98.16 -36.31 -34.00
C MET A 529 99.22 -36.25 -35.11
N GLU A 530 98.91 -35.59 -36.24
CA GLU A 530 99.84 -35.43 -37.35
C GLU A 530 101.04 -34.58 -36.93
N LEU A 531 100.82 -33.49 -36.19
CA LEU A 531 101.86 -32.65 -35.59
C LEU A 531 102.74 -33.40 -34.60
N GLU A 532 102.19 -34.27 -33.74
CA GLU A 532 103.00 -35.08 -32.83
C GLU A 532 103.73 -36.22 -33.57
N SER A 533 103.13 -36.76 -34.64
CA SER A 533 103.82 -37.68 -35.55
C SER A 533 105.03 -37.02 -36.21
N GLU A 534 104.89 -35.75 -36.62
CA GLU A 534 105.95 -34.96 -37.25
C GLU A 534 107.00 -34.49 -36.23
N ARG A 535 106.61 -34.23 -34.98
CA ARG A 535 107.57 -34.08 -33.87
C ARG A 535 108.33 -35.37 -33.59
N SER A 536 107.68 -36.53 -33.76
CA SER A 536 108.33 -37.84 -33.56
C SER A 536 109.28 -38.21 -34.70
N SER A 537 108.94 -37.87 -35.95
CA SER A 537 109.84 -38.02 -37.10
C SER A 537 111.02 -37.05 -36.97
N ARG A 538 110.77 -35.80 -36.57
CA ARG A 538 111.83 -34.82 -36.28
C ARG A 538 112.75 -35.28 -35.14
N LYS A 539 112.21 -35.83 -34.05
CA LYS A 539 113.03 -36.44 -32.97
C LYS A 539 113.88 -37.60 -33.47
N LYS A 540 113.35 -38.48 -34.33
CA LYS A 540 114.13 -39.58 -34.94
C LYS A 540 115.25 -39.03 -35.82
N LEU A 541 114.96 -38.05 -36.68
CA LEU A 541 115.96 -37.36 -37.50
C LEU A 541 117.01 -36.64 -36.65
N GLU A 542 116.63 -35.99 -35.56
CA GLU A 542 117.54 -35.37 -34.58
C GLU A 542 118.41 -36.42 -33.86
N GLU A 543 117.89 -37.60 -33.57
CA GLU A 543 118.63 -38.73 -32.98
C GLU A 543 119.59 -39.37 -33.99
N GLU A 544 119.15 -39.59 -35.23
CA GLU A 544 119.99 -40.03 -36.37
C GLU A 544 121.12 -39.03 -36.65
N LEU A 545 120.85 -37.72 -36.54
CA LEU A 545 121.87 -36.66 -36.59
C LEU A 545 122.84 -36.75 -35.41
N ARG A 546 122.36 -37.13 -34.23
CA ARG A 546 123.20 -37.31 -33.02
C ARG A 546 124.09 -38.55 -33.14
N GLU A 547 123.54 -39.65 -33.66
CA GLU A 547 124.25 -40.89 -33.99
C GLU A 547 125.35 -40.65 -35.04
N LEU A 548 125.03 -39.95 -36.14
CA LEU A 548 126.00 -39.53 -37.16
C LEU A 548 127.08 -38.61 -36.59
N ASN A 549 126.73 -37.63 -35.75
CA ASN A 549 127.71 -36.78 -35.09
C ASN A 549 128.56 -37.55 -34.07
N SER A 550 128.02 -38.58 -33.41
CA SER A 550 128.78 -39.49 -32.55
C SER A 550 129.78 -40.31 -33.36
N GLN A 551 129.36 -40.90 -34.49
CA GLN A 551 130.25 -41.63 -35.39
C GLN A 551 131.35 -40.75 -36.00
N ILE A 552 131.05 -39.45 -36.26
CA ILE A 552 132.06 -38.46 -36.68
C ILE A 552 133.01 -38.09 -35.53
N ALA A 553 132.53 -37.95 -34.29
CA ALA A 553 133.37 -37.66 -33.13
C ALA A 553 134.28 -38.85 -32.76
N GLU A 554 133.78 -40.07 -32.88
CA GLU A 554 134.46 -41.33 -32.55
C GLU A 554 135.53 -41.71 -33.60
N LEU A 555 135.36 -41.30 -34.87
CA LEU A 555 136.36 -41.49 -35.93
C LEU A 555 137.41 -40.37 -36.04
N THR A 556 137.33 -39.30 -35.24
CA THR A 556 138.21 -38.12 -35.37
C THR A 556 138.97 -37.72 -34.10
N SER A 557 139.19 -38.64 -33.15
CA SER A 557 139.98 -38.36 -31.93
C SER A 557 141.12 -39.33 -31.58
N GLU A 558 141.31 -40.46 -32.28
CA GLU A 558 142.52 -41.30 -32.12
C GLU A 558 143.15 -41.76 -33.46
N THR A 559 144.48 -41.86 -33.48
CA THR A 559 145.33 -42.41 -34.57
C THR A 559 145.72 -41.48 -35.75
N GLY A 560 146.08 -40.23 -35.45
CA GLY A 560 146.77 -39.34 -36.39
C GLY A 560 148.26 -39.14 -36.10
N GLU A 561 149.17 -40.12 -36.35
CA GLU A 561 150.62 -39.82 -36.46
C GLU A 561 151.54 -40.86 -37.17
N THR A 562 151.09 -42.06 -37.57
CA THR A 562 152.01 -43.16 -37.97
C THR A 562 151.95 -43.66 -39.43
N THR A 563 151.11 -43.07 -40.28
CA THR A 563 150.95 -43.49 -41.70
C THR A 563 151.52 -42.49 -42.72
N ILE A 564 151.45 -41.18 -42.47
CA ILE A 564 151.94 -40.16 -43.42
C ILE A 564 153.47 -40.23 -43.60
N GLN A 565 154.23 -40.56 -42.55
CA GLN A 565 155.70 -40.73 -42.63
C GLN A 565 156.15 -42.00 -43.39
N LYS A 566 155.26 -42.96 -43.68
CA LYS A 566 155.63 -44.18 -44.44
C LYS A 566 155.65 -43.92 -45.95
N LEU A 567 154.71 -43.11 -46.46
CA LEU A 567 154.62 -42.75 -47.88
C LEU A 567 155.85 -41.94 -48.36
N GLU A 568 156.42 -41.06 -47.53
CA GLU A 568 157.65 -40.33 -47.87
C GLU A 568 158.94 -41.17 -47.83
N LYS A 569 158.88 -42.38 -47.25
CA LYS A 569 160.03 -43.30 -47.18
C LYS A 569 160.07 -44.20 -48.42
N GLU A 570 158.92 -44.64 -48.92
CA GLU A 570 158.81 -45.47 -50.12
C GLU A 570 159.12 -44.69 -51.42
N ILE A 571 158.70 -43.42 -51.52
CA ILE A 571 159.09 -42.53 -52.63
C ILE A 571 160.63 -42.37 -52.72
N ARG A 572 161.34 -42.48 -51.59
CA ARG A 572 162.81 -42.42 -51.51
C ARG A 572 163.48 -43.69 -52.05
N ILE A 573 162.84 -44.85 -51.91
CA ILE A 573 163.34 -46.15 -52.39
C ILE A 573 163.26 -46.22 -53.93
N CYS A 574 162.12 -45.83 -54.51
CA CYS A 574 161.93 -45.82 -55.97
C CYS A 574 162.93 -44.91 -56.71
N LYS A 575 163.35 -43.78 -56.11
CA LYS A 575 164.36 -42.89 -56.70
C LYS A 575 165.81 -43.43 -56.70
N ASN A 576 166.11 -44.46 -55.90
CA ASN A 576 167.46 -45.06 -55.86
C ASN A 576 167.64 -46.25 -56.82
N MET A 577 166.58 -46.98 -57.17
CA MET A 577 166.66 -48.16 -58.05
C MET A 577 167.14 -47.87 -59.48
N ILE A 578 166.98 -46.63 -59.95
CA ILE A 578 167.20 -46.21 -61.34
C ILE A 578 168.65 -45.75 -61.61
N LYS A 579 169.47 -45.56 -60.56
CA LYS A 579 170.84 -45.03 -60.67
C LYS A 579 171.89 -46.12 -60.94
N CYS A 580 172.99 -45.73 -61.60
CA CYS A 580 174.09 -46.59 -61.97
C CYS A 580 174.99 -46.94 -60.77
N THR A 581 175.29 -48.23 -60.59
CA THR A 581 176.07 -48.75 -59.46
C THR A 581 177.56 -48.37 -59.45
N VAL A 582 178.09 -47.82 -60.55
CA VAL A 582 179.50 -47.42 -60.68
C VAL A 582 179.74 -45.97 -60.28
N CYS A 583 178.72 -45.11 -60.34
CA CYS A 583 178.85 -43.68 -60.02
C CYS A 583 177.74 -43.12 -59.11
N THR A 584 176.75 -43.93 -58.72
CA THR A 584 175.61 -43.65 -57.82
C THR A 584 174.76 -42.41 -58.12
N ASP A 585 175.01 -41.76 -59.26
CA ASP A 585 174.48 -40.45 -59.62
C ASP A 585 173.63 -40.51 -60.90
N ARG A 586 174.23 -40.95 -62.02
CA ARG A 586 173.58 -41.05 -63.34
C ARG A 586 172.67 -42.27 -63.49
N PRO A 587 171.60 -42.20 -64.32
CA PRO A 587 170.75 -43.35 -64.62
C PRO A 587 171.47 -44.44 -65.42
N LYS A 588 170.81 -45.60 -65.56
CA LYS A 588 171.25 -46.73 -66.39
C LYS A 588 170.85 -46.48 -67.86
N GLU A 589 171.77 -46.69 -68.80
CA GLU A 589 171.63 -46.34 -70.23
C GLU A 589 172.14 -47.43 -71.19
N VAL A 590 173.00 -48.33 -70.73
CA VAL A 590 173.60 -49.40 -71.53
C VAL A 590 173.56 -50.74 -70.80
N VAL A 591 173.47 -51.82 -71.58
CA VAL A 591 173.56 -53.21 -71.10
C VAL A 591 174.71 -53.94 -71.76
N ILE A 592 175.41 -54.77 -71.00
CA ILE A 592 176.40 -55.73 -71.52
C ILE A 592 175.67 -57.04 -71.85
N VAL A 593 175.40 -57.32 -73.12
CA VAL A 593 174.53 -58.46 -73.53
C VAL A 593 175.09 -59.84 -73.19
N LYS A 594 176.37 -59.96 -72.80
CA LYS A 594 176.96 -61.22 -72.30
C LYS A 594 176.63 -61.54 -70.84
N CYS A 595 176.17 -60.58 -70.05
CA CYS A 595 175.83 -60.79 -68.64
C CYS A 595 174.61 -59.99 -68.16
N TYR A 596 173.92 -59.29 -69.06
CA TYR A 596 172.68 -58.52 -68.84
C TYR A 596 172.70 -57.47 -67.72
N HIS A 597 173.88 -57.08 -67.23
CA HIS A 597 174.03 -55.99 -66.26
C HIS A 597 173.95 -54.61 -66.93
N LEU A 598 173.20 -53.69 -66.30
CA LEU A 598 172.96 -52.34 -66.80
C LEU A 598 173.75 -51.26 -66.04
N PHE A 599 174.29 -50.30 -66.79
CA PHE A 599 175.16 -49.23 -66.29
C PHE A 599 174.94 -47.92 -67.07
N CYS A 600 175.59 -46.82 -66.65
CA CYS A 600 175.65 -45.59 -67.45
C CYS A 600 176.59 -45.78 -68.65
N ASN A 601 176.31 -45.17 -69.81
CA ASN A 601 177.21 -45.31 -70.97
C ASN A 601 178.65 -44.84 -70.68
N PRO A 602 178.88 -43.66 -70.06
CA PRO A 602 180.22 -43.23 -69.67
C PRO A 602 180.99 -44.22 -68.78
N CYS A 603 180.28 -45.02 -67.99
CA CYS A 603 180.85 -45.99 -67.05
C CYS A 603 181.45 -47.22 -67.76
N ILE A 604 180.83 -47.63 -68.88
CA ILE A 604 181.25 -48.81 -69.66
C ILE A 604 182.19 -48.42 -70.80
N GLN A 605 181.97 -47.27 -71.43
CA GLN A 605 182.86 -46.73 -72.46
C GLN A 605 184.28 -46.51 -71.88
N ARG A 606 184.40 -45.98 -70.66
CA ARG A 606 185.67 -45.82 -69.95
C ARG A 606 186.36 -47.16 -69.59
N ASN A 607 185.61 -48.22 -69.30
CA ASN A 607 186.19 -49.55 -69.07
C ASN A 607 186.73 -50.18 -70.37
N LEU A 608 186.06 -49.94 -71.50
CA LEU A 608 186.51 -50.38 -72.83
C LEU A 608 187.78 -49.63 -73.27
N GLU A 609 187.84 -48.32 -73.05
CA GLU A 609 189.02 -47.47 -73.27
C GLU A 609 190.23 -47.94 -72.44
N LEU A 610 190.02 -48.23 -71.16
CA LEU A 610 191.04 -48.78 -70.24
C LEU A 610 191.41 -50.25 -70.51
N ARG A 611 190.85 -50.86 -71.57
CA ARG A 611 191.02 -52.29 -71.92
C ARG A 611 190.61 -53.28 -70.83
N HIS A 612 189.88 -52.81 -69.80
CA HIS A 612 189.29 -53.63 -68.76
C HIS A 612 188.05 -54.34 -69.31
N ARG A 613 188.29 -55.33 -70.18
CA ARG A 613 187.28 -56.17 -70.86
C ARG A 613 186.59 -57.17 -69.91
N LYS A 614 186.15 -56.72 -68.73
CA LYS A 614 185.46 -57.49 -67.69
C LYS A 614 184.33 -56.66 -67.07
N CYS A 615 183.14 -57.22 -66.96
CA CYS A 615 181.97 -56.53 -66.41
C CYS A 615 182.21 -56.10 -64.94
N PRO A 616 181.97 -54.83 -64.56
CA PRO A 616 182.18 -54.35 -63.19
C PRO A 616 181.34 -55.04 -62.10
N ALA A 617 180.20 -55.66 -62.45
CA ALA A 617 179.32 -56.34 -61.50
C ALA A 617 179.63 -57.83 -61.30
N CYS A 618 180.16 -58.53 -62.32
CA CYS A 618 180.25 -59.99 -62.34
C CYS A 618 181.53 -60.56 -62.96
N GLY A 619 182.47 -59.72 -63.39
CA GLY A 619 183.77 -60.15 -63.94
C GLY A 619 183.75 -60.78 -65.34
N THR A 620 182.57 -61.10 -65.89
CA THR A 620 182.41 -61.72 -67.22
C THR A 620 183.05 -60.88 -68.33
N ALA A 621 183.78 -61.52 -69.24
CA ALA A 621 184.52 -60.82 -70.28
C ALA A 621 183.62 -60.27 -71.41
N PHE A 622 183.87 -59.03 -71.86
CA PHE A 622 183.07 -58.37 -72.89
C PHE A 622 183.91 -57.42 -73.77
N GLY A 623 183.44 -57.15 -75.00
CA GLY A 623 184.03 -56.20 -75.94
C GLY A 623 183.02 -55.17 -76.46
N GLN A 624 183.47 -54.28 -77.36
CA GLN A 624 182.65 -53.19 -77.92
C GLN A 624 181.35 -53.69 -78.59
N SER A 625 181.41 -54.85 -79.25
CA SER A 625 180.27 -55.54 -79.88
C SER A 625 179.18 -55.98 -78.90
N ASP A 626 179.53 -56.10 -77.62
CA ASP A 626 178.70 -56.69 -76.57
C ASP A 626 178.00 -55.62 -75.71
N VAL A 627 178.07 -54.33 -76.12
CA VAL A 627 177.41 -53.21 -75.44
C VAL A 627 176.29 -52.66 -76.31
N ARG A 628 175.08 -52.56 -75.75
CA ARG A 628 173.90 -52.01 -76.42
C ARG A 628 173.30 -50.91 -75.56
N PHE A 629 172.83 -49.83 -76.17
CA PHE A 629 172.04 -48.81 -75.49
C PHE A 629 170.63 -49.34 -75.19
N VAL A 630 170.10 -48.96 -74.04
CA VAL A 630 168.77 -49.30 -73.56
C VAL A 630 168.03 -48.00 -73.31
N LYS A 631 166.89 -47.80 -73.99
CA LYS A 631 165.93 -46.78 -73.59
C LYS A 631 165.11 -47.32 -72.42
N ILE A 632 165.05 -46.56 -71.34
CA ILE A 632 164.20 -46.77 -70.17
C ILE A 632 163.12 -45.69 -70.19
#